data_AF-A0A4U9UC40-F1
#
_entry.id   AF-A0A4U9UC40-F1
#
_cell.length_a   1.000
_cell.length_b   1.000
_cell.length_c   1.000
_cell.angle_alpha   90.00
_cell.angle_beta   90.00
_cell.angle_gamma   90.00
#
_symmetry.space_group_name_H-M   'P 1'
#
loop_
_entity.id
_entity.type
_entity.pdbx_description
1 polymer ?
#
loop_
_entity_poly.entity_id
_entity_poly.type
_entity_poly.pdbx_seq_one_letter_code
_entity_poly.pdbx_strand_id
1 'polypeptide(L)' 'MAKVLDFFKDSYVEITEKVTWPTWSQLQSSAVIVLVASLLIALVVFVMDKASSVGLEFLYGIAS' A
#
# COMPACT_ATOMS: atom_id res chain seq x y z
N MET A 1 -15.17 33.66 -11.24
CA MET A 1 -15.85 32.35 -11.32
C MET A 1 -15.55 31.59 -12.62
N ALA A 2 -15.35 32.25 -13.77
CA ALA A 2 -14.96 31.58 -15.04
C ALA A 2 -13.63 30.81 -14.96
N LYS A 3 -12.59 31.38 -14.33
CA LYS A 3 -11.25 30.78 -14.27
C LYS A 3 -11.16 29.42 -13.56
N VAL A 4 -12.03 29.17 -12.58
CA VAL A 4 -12.02 27.90 -11.82
C VAL A 4 -12.69 26.80 -12.63
N LEU A 5 -13.80 27.12 -13.30
CA LEU A 5 -14.48 26.19 -14.22
C LEU A 5 -13.59 25.80 -15.40
N ASP A 6 -12.87 26.77 -15.98
CA ASP A 6 -11.90 26.50 -17.05
C ASP A 6 -10.73 25.64 -16.54
N PHE A 7 -10.22 25.88 -15.33
CA PHE A 7 -9.16 25.05 -14.74
C PHE A 7 -9.55 23.58 -14.57
N PHE A 8 -10.78 23.30 -14.10
CA PHE A 8 -11.27 21.92 -13.99
C PHE A 8 -11.45 21.26 -15.37
N LYS A 9 -11.89 22.03 -16.36
CA LYS A 9 -12.07 21.55 -17.73
C LYS A 9 -10.72 21.22 -18.38
N ASP A 10 -9.74 22.09 -18.22
CA ASP A 10 -8.37 21.89 -18.73
C ASP A 10 -7.68 20.73 -18.01
N SER A 11 -7.85 20.61 -16.69
CA SER A 11 -7.33 19.48 -15.90
C SER A 11 -7.94 18.14 -16.32
N TYR A 12 -9.24 18.13 -16.67
CA TYR A 12 -9.90 16.92 -17.14
C TYR A 12 -9.35 16.47 -18.49
N VAL A 13 -9.18 17.40 -19.43
CA VAL A 13 -8.58 17.13 -20.74
C VAL A 13 -7.14 16.63 -20.57
N GLU A 14 -6.35 17.27 -19.72
CA GLU A 14 -4.96 16.89 -19.44
C GLU A 14 -4.85 15.46 -18.88
N ILE A 15 -5.68 15.10 -17.90
CA ILE A 15 -5.68 13.74 -17.33
C ILE A 15 -6.05 12.69 -18.38
N THR A 16 -6.92 13.02 -19.33
CA THR A 16 -7.32 12.07 -20.38
C THR A 16 -6.34 11.97 -21.55
N GLU A 17 -5.67 13.06 -21.93
CA GLU A 17 -4.80 13.11 -23.12
C GLU A 17 -3.31 12.91 -22.80
N LYS A 18 -2.85 13.22 -21.58
CA LYS A 18 -1.44 13.15 -21.18
C LYS A 18 -1.12 12.02 -20.21
N VAL A 19 -2.09 11.25 -19.76
CA VAL A 19 -1.86 10.14 -18.83
C VAL A 19 -2.20 8.82 -19.51
N THR A 20 -1.18 8.01 -19.75
CA THR A 20 -1.36 6.63 -20.22
C THR A 20 -1.79 5.77 -19.04
N TRP A 21 -3.10 5.67 -18.80
CA TRP A 21 -3.63 4.65 -17.91
C TRP A 21 -3.29 3.27 -18.47
N PRO A 22 -2.68 2.37 -17.67
CA PRO A 22 -2.48 1.01 -18.10
C PRO A 22 -3.83 0.34 -18.34
N THR A 23 -3.84 -0.71 -19.16
CA THR A 23 -5.07 -1.49 -19.37
C THR A 23 -5.50 -2.16 -18.06
N TRP A 24 -6.80 -2.42 -17.88
CA TRP A 24 -7.34 -3.05 -16.68
C TRP A 24 -6.61 -4.34 -16.27
N SER A 25 -6.18 -5.14 -17.26
CA SER A 25 -5.40 -6.36 -17.02
C SER A 25 -4.01 -6.06 -16.42
N GLN A 26 -3.35 -4.97 -16.84
CA GLN A 26 -2.05 -4.57 -16.29
C GLN A 26 -2.20 -3.97 -14.89
N LEU A 27 -3.26 -3.19 -14.63
CA LEU A 27 -3.55 -2.70 -13.27
C LEU A 27 -3.74 -3.88 -12.30
N GLN A 28 -4.53 -4.87 -12.70
CA GLN A 28 -4.78 -6.04 -11.87
C GLN A 28 -3.49 -6.82 -11.61
N SER A 29 -2.63 -6.99 -12.62
CA SER A 29 -1.32 -7.62 -12.45
C SER A 29 -0.46 -6.89 -11.40
N SER A 30 -0.37 -5.56 -11.50
CA SER A 30 0.39 -4.75 -10.52
C SER A 30 -0.22 -4.83 -9.12
N ALA A 31 -1.54 -4.80 -9.01
CA ALA A 31 -2.24 -4.91 -7.72
C ALA A 31 -2.02 -6.28 -7.06
N VAL A 32 -2.04 -7.37 -7.84
CA VAL A 32 -1.80 -8.74 -7.33
C VAL A 32 -0.38 -8.86 -6.79
N ILE A 33 0.62 -8.30 -7.48
CA ILE A 33 2.01 -8.31 -7.01
C ILE A 33 2.13 -7.58 -5.67
N VAL A 34 1.51 -6.41 -5.54
CA VAL A 34 1.53 -5.63 -4.28
C VAL A 34 0.80 -6.37 -3.16
N LEU A 35 -0.30 -7.05 -3.45
CA LEU A 35 -1.04 -7.87 -2.48
C LEU A 35 -0.18 -9.03 -1.95
N VAL A 36 0.52 -9.74 -2.84
CA VAL A 36 1.44 -10.81 -2.44
C VAL A 36 2.59 -10.25 -1.61
N ALA A 37 3.16 -9.10 -2.00
CA ALA A 37 4.21 -8.44 -1.23
C ALA A 37 3.74 -8.04 0.18
N SER A 38 2.54 -7.47 0.32
CA SER A 38 2.00 -7.08 1.62
C SER A 38 1.71 -8.29 2.51
N LEU A 39 1.27 -9.42 1.93
CA LEU A 39 1.07 -10.67 2.65
C LEU A 39 2.38 -11.21 3.23
N LEU A 40 3.48 -11.16 2.45
CA LEU A 40 4.80 -11.57 2.93
C LEU A 40 5.30 -10.67 4.06
N ILE A 41 5.12 -9.35 3.94
CA ILE A 41 5.49 -8.40 5.00
C ILE A 41 4.68 -8.68 6.27
N ALA A 42 3.38 -8.95 6.14
CA ALA A 42 2.54 -9.30 7.28
C ALA A 42 3.01 -10.57 8.00
N LEU A 43 3.47 -11.58 7.26
CA LEU A 43 4.02 -12.81 7.83
C LEU A 43 5.33 -12.52 8.61
N VAL A 44 6.21 -11.68 8.08
CA VAL A 44 7.44 -11.27 8.76
C VAL A 44 7.11 -10.53 10.07
N VAL A 45 6.19 -9.58 10.04
CA VAL A 45 5.76 -8.85 11.24
C VAL A 45 5.17 -9.82 12.28
N PHE A 46 4.35 -10.77 11.85
CA PHE A 46 3.80 -11.78 12.74
C PHE A 46 4.87 -12.60 13.48
N VAL A 47 5.96 -12.97 12.78
CA VAL A 47 7.11 -13.65 13.41
C VAL A 47 7.81 -12.72 14.42
N MET A 48 7.99 -11.45 14.07
CA MET A 48 8.61 -10.45 14.97
C MET A 48 7.77 -10.22 16.23
N ASP A 49 6.44 -10.18 16.10
CA ASP A 49 5.52 -10.03 17.23
C ASP A 49 5.61 -11.23 18.17
N LYS A 50 5.63 -12.46 17.62
CA LYS A 50 5.80 -13.69 18.39
C LYS A 50 7.16 -13.77 19.09
N ALA A 51 8.23 -13.42 18.39
CA ALA A 51 9.57 -13.37 18.97
C ALA A 51 9.65 -12.36 20.12
N SER A 52 8.98 -11.21 19.97
CA SER A 52 8.92 -10.20 21.03
C SER A 52 8.13 -10.66 22.24
N SER A 53 6.97 -11.29 22.06
CA SER A 53 6.19 -11.86 23.18
C SER A 53 6.99 -12.91 23.95
N VAL A 54 7.63 -13.83 23.24
CA VAL A 54 8.47 -14.87 23.83
C VAL A 54 9.67 -14.25 24.56
N GLY A 55 10.35 -13.28 23.94
CA GLY A 55 11.47 -12.58 24.57
C GLY A 55 11.06 -11.87 25.86
N LEU A 56 9.90 -11.21 25.87
CA LEU A 56 9.37 -10.55 27.06
C LEU A 56 8.95 -11.57 28.13
N GLU A 57 8.29 -12.67 27.78
CA GLU A 57 7.96 -13.75 28.70
C GLU A 57 9.21 -14.36 29.35
N PHE A 58 10.29 -14.55 28.59
CA PHE A 58 11.57 -14.97 29.15
C PHE A 58 12.15 -13.93 30.12
N LEU A 59 12.13 -12.64 29.78
CA LEU A 59 12.65 -11.57 30.65
C LEU A 59 11.81 -11.35 31.92
N TYR A 60 10.49 -11.45 31.83
CA TYR A 60 9.61 -11.35 33.00
C TYR A 60 9.61 -12.64 33.83
N GLY A 61 9.73 -13.81 33.19
CA GLY A 61 9.80 -15.12 33.84
C GLY A 61 11.13 -15.39 34.57
N ILE A 62 12.22 -14.72 34.18
CA ILE A 62 13.48 -14.70 34.95
C ILE A 62 13.53 -13.60 36.03
N ALA A 63 12.62 -12.62 35.98
CA ALA A 63 12.56 -11.50 36.92
C ALA A 63 11.55 -11.70 38.07
N SER A 64 10.83 -12.84 38.07
CA SER A 64 10.09 -13.39 39.21
C SER A 64 10.84 -14.59 39.79
#